data_AF-A0A7S3ZYM3-F1
#
_entry.id   AF-A0A7S3ZYM3-F1
#
_cell.length_a   1.000
_cell.length_b   1.000
_cell.length_c   1.000
_cell.angle_alpha   90.00
_cell.angle_beta   90.00
_cell.angle_gamma   90.00
#
_symmetry.space_group_name_H-M   'P 1'
#
loop_
_entity.id
_entity.type
_entity.pdbx_description
1 polymer ?
#
loop_
_entity_poly.entity_id
_entity_poly.type
_entity_poly.pdbx_seq_one_letter_code
_entity_poly.pdbx_strand_id
1 'polypeptide(L)'
;RGCSCRGTAGFAHVSCLAEQAKILFAEAEENNKPLDPAWARWHTCGLCKQNHHGVVRGALAWACWKTYLGRPETNQVRNMTMSILGNGLFKAGHLEDALSVYESRLSLVRRNGKSEVAILVAQSNISSTYEVLGRYDEAVLIKRDVYFGRLRLGGEEHEETLRAA
;
A
#
# COMPACT_ATOMS: atom_id res chain seq x y z
N ARG A 1 26.40 11.47 3.66
CA ARG A 1 26.06 10.80 2.37
C ARG A 1 24.53 10.78 2.27
N GLY A 2 23.93 11.37 1.24
CA GLY A 2 22.47 11.50 1.14
C GLY A 2 21.78 10.26 0.55
N CYS A 3 20.57 9.93 1.02
CA CYS A 3 19.69 8.89 0.43
C CYS A 3 18.54 9.57 -0.34
N SER A 4 18.01 8.85 -1.33
CA SER A 4 16.90 9.28 -2.18
C SER A 4 15.54 9.41 -1.47
N CYS A 5 15.41 9.04 -0.19
CA CYS A 5 14.13 9.05 0.52
C CYS A 5 13.57 10.45 0.78
N ARG A 6 14.41 11.49 0.80
CA ARG A 6 14.03 12.87 1.16
C ARG A 6 13.86 13.84 -0.01
N GLY A 7 14.04 13.38 -1.26
CA GLY A 7 13.79 14.19 -2.47
C GLY A 7 14.73 15.40 -2.70
N THR A 8 15.47 15.86 -1.69
CA THR A 8 16.32 17.06 -1.79
C THR A 8 17.83 16.79 -1.65
N ALA A 9 18.22 15.58 -1.26
CA ALA A 9 19.62 15.28 -0.90
C ALA A 9 20.18 13.97 -1.49
N GLY A 10 19.45 13.27 -2.37
CA GLY A 10 19.92 12.03 -3.00
C GLY A 10 19.65 12.03 -4.50
N PHE A 11 20.72 11.93 -5.29
CA PHE A 11 20.79 12.06 -6.76
C PHE A 11 20.08 10.97 -7.59
N ALA A 12 18.93 10.44 -7.15
CA ALA A 12 18.22 9.42 -7.91
C ALA A 12 16.97 10.01 -8.56
N HIS A 13 16.92 10.01 -9.90
CA HIS A 13 15.70 10.29 -10.63
C HIS A 13 14.62 9.27 -10.23
N VAL A 14 13.37 9.73 -10.05
CA VAL A 14 12.25 8.84 -9.71
C VAL A 14 12.08 7.75 -10.77
N SER A 15 12.31 8.08 -12.04
CA SER A 15 12.29 7.10 -13.15
C SER A 15 13.31 5.99 -12.97
N CYS A 16 14.54 6.30 -12.54
CA CYS A 16 15.57 5.30 -12.27
C CYS A 16 15.20 4.41 -11.06
N LEU A 17 14.62 4.99 -10.01
CA LEU A 17 14.15 4.22 -8.85
C LEU A 17 13.00 3.28 -9.23
N ALA A 18 12.05 3.76 -10.04
CA ALA A 18 10.94 2.96 -10.54
C ALA A 18 11.42 1.81 -11.43
N GLU A 19 12.34 2.08 -12.37
CA GLU A 19 12.89 1.05 -13.24
C GLU A 19 13.69 0.01 -12.44
N GLN A 20 14.48 0.46 -11.44
CA GLN A 20 15.18 -0.45 -10.54
C GLN A 20 14.20 -1.35 -9.77
N ALA A 21 13.13 -0.79 -9.19
CA ALA A 21 12.13 -1.57 -8.46
C ALA A 21 11.43 -2.61 -9.36
N LYS A 22 11.10 -2.21 -10.59
CA LYS A 22 10.53 -3.09 -11.62
C LYS A 22 11.48 -4.24 -11.99
N ILE A 23 12.75 -3.94 -12.28
CA ILE A 23 13.75 -4.96 -12.63
C ILE A 23 13.92 -5.95 -11.48
N LEU A 24 14.15 -5.46 -10.25
CA LEU A 24 14.33 -6.33 -9.09
C LEU A 24 13.13 -7.24 -8.84
N PHE A 25 11.91 -6.74 -9.07
CA PHE A 25 10.70 -7.54 -8.93
C PHE A 25 10.58 -8.60 -10.02
N ALA A 26 10.84 -8.23 -11.28
CA ALA A 26 10.83 -9.18 -12.40
C ALA A 26 11.88 -10.28 -12.22
N GLU A 27 13.10 -9.93 -11.81
CA GLU A 27 14.15 -10.90 -11.49
C GLU A 27 13.75 -11.81 -10.33
N ALA A 28 13.06 -11.29 -9.31
CA ALA A 28 12.59 -12.10 -8.20
C ALA A 28 11.50 -13.10 -8.64
N GLU A 29 10.56 -12.66 -9.49
CA GLU A 29 9.53 -13.52 -10.09
C GLU A 29 10.16 -14.62 -10.96
N GLU A 30 11.06 -14.26 -11.89
CA GLU A 30 11.70 -15.20 -12.82
C GLU A 30 12.54 -16.27 -12.10
N ASN A 31 13.23 -15.87 -11.02
CA ASN A 31 14.10 -16.77 -10.27
C ASN A 31 13.39 -17.46 -9.09
N ASN A 32 12.07 -17.35 -8.96
CA ASN A 32 11.29 -17.86 -7.81
C ASN A 32 11.88 -17.45 -6.45
N LYS A 33 12.41 -16.21 -6.35
CA LYS A 33 12.95 -15.66 -5.10
C LYS A 33 11.81 -15.03 -4.28
N PRO A 34 12.01 -14.85 -2.95
CA PRO A 34 11.07 -14.09 -2.14
C PRO A 34 10.78 -12.70 -2.73
N LEU A 35 9.51 -12.39 -2.92
CA LEU A 35 9.08 -11.16 -3.59
C LEU A 35 9.11 -9.94 -2.68
N ASP A 36 8.96 -10.11 -1.36
CA ASP A 36 8.83 -8.99 -0.42
C ASP A 36 9.99 -7.98 -0.46
N PRO A 37 11.27 -8.39 -0.50
CA PRO A 37 12.38 -7.44 -0.54
C PRO A 37 12.45 -6.64 -1.85
N ALA A 38 12.02 -7.24 -2.96
CA ALA A 38 11.94 -6.59 -4.26
C ALA A 38 10.73 -5.64 -4.32
N TRP A 39 9.59 -6.10 -3.84
CA TRP A 39 8.36 -5.32 -3.73
C TRP A 39 8.53 -4.07 -2.85
N ALA A 40 9.28 -4.20 -1.75
CA ALA A 40 9.58 -3.10 -0.84
C ALA A 40 10.24 -1.90 -1.53
N ARG A 41 10.92 -2.10 -2.67
CA ARG A 41 11.60 -1.03 -3.42
C ARG A 41 10.67 -0.01 -4.02
N TRP A 42 9.39 -0.31 -4.16
CA TRP A 42 8.38 0.67 -4.59
C TRP A 42 8.06 1.72 -3.52
N HIS A 43 8.37 1.45 -2.24
CA HIS A 43 8.03 2.37 -1.15
C HIS A 43 9.15 2.62 -0.13
N THR A 44 10.27 1.91 -0.21
CA THR A 44 11.38 1.96 0.76
C THR A 44 12.73 2.24 0.11
N CYS A 45 13.52 3.18 0.68
CA CYS A 45 14.88 3.49 0.21
C CYS A 45 15.81 2.28 0.43
N GLY A 46 16.50 1.89 -0.63
CA GLY A 46 17.43 0.76 -0.58
C GLY A 46 18.61 0.91 0.36
N LEU A 47 19.00 2.15 0.66
CA LEU A 47 20.15 2.49 1.50
C LEU A 47 19.78 2.56 2.97
N CYS A 48 18.86 3.45 3.35
CA CYS A 48 18.52 3.69 4.75
C CYS A 48 17.32 2.89 5.27
N LYS A 49 16.64 2.12 4.39
CA LYS A 49 15.47 1.30 4.71
C LYS A 49 14.25 2.08 5.24
N GLN A 50 14.29 3.41 5.19
CA GLN A 50 13.14 4.24 5.49
C GLN A 50 12.20 4.33 4.28
N ASN A 51 10.92 4.53 4.55
CA ASN A 51 9.95 4.80 3.51
C ASN A 51 10.36 6.02 2.67
N HIS A 52 9.97 6.03 1.40
CA HIS A 52 9.98 7.26 0.63
C HIS A 52 8.94 8.23 1.20
N HIS A 53 9.23 9.53 1.11
CA HIS A 53 8.39 10.61 1.62
C HIS A 53 8.10 11.66 0.54
N GLY A 54 7.09 12.50 0.79
CA GLY A 54 6.70 13.60 -0.08
C GLY A 54 6.49 13.18 -1.53
N VAL A 55 6.95 14.03 -2.46
CA VAL A 55 6.78 13.86 -3.91
C VAL A 55 7.35 12.53 -4.41
N VAL A 56 8.47 12.06 -3.85
CA VAL A 56 9.09 10.79 -4.26
C VAL A 56 8.17 9.61 -3.97
N ARG A 57 7.49 9.61 -2.81
CA ARG A 57 6.56 8.54 -2.44
C ARG A 57 5.37 8.48 -3.40
N GLY A 58 4.74 9.62 -3.67
CA GLY A 58 3.60 9.69 -4.58
C GLY A 58 3.98 9.28 -6.00
N ALA A 59 5.12 9.77 -6.50
CA ALA A 59 5.57 9.47 -7.86
C ALA A 59 5.97 8.00 -8.03
N LEU A 60 6.63 7.38 -7.05
CA LEU A 60 6.90 5.93 -7.07
C LEU A 60 5.62 5.10 -6.96
N ALA A 61 4.65 5.55 -6.17
CA ALA A 61 3.39 4.86 -6.03
C ALA A 61 2.60 4.85 -7.35
N TRP A 62 2.60 5.98 -8.06
CA TRP A 62 1.98 6.09 -9.37
C TRP A 62 2.72 5.30 -10.45
N ALA A 63 4.05 5.29 -10.41
CA ALA A 63 4.87 4.45 -11.28
C ALA A 63 4.56 2.97 -11.06
N CYS A 64 4.50 2.52 -9.81
CA CYS A 64 4.15 1.15 -9.43
C CYS A 64 2.79 0.73 -10.02
N TRP A 65 1.76 1.55 -9.82
CA TRP A 65 0.43 1.32 -10.39
C TRP A 65 0.49 1.12 -11.91
N LYS A 66 1.11 2.06 -12.64
CA LYS A 66 1.21 1.99 -14.10
C LYS A 66 1.96 0.74 -14.59
N THR A 67 3.01 0.33 -13.89
CA THR A 67 3.81 -0.84 -14.29
C THR A 67 2.99 -2.13 -14.29
N TYR A 68 2.04 -2.29 -13.37
CA TYR A 68 1.30 -3.54 -13.20
C TYR A 68 -0.21 -3.43 -13.51
N LEU A 69 -0.70 -2.25 -13.93
CA LEU A 69 -2.11 -2.03 -14.30
C LEU A 69 -2.61 -2.99 -15.37
N GLY A 70 -1.75 -3.36 -16.33
CA GLY A 70 -2.09 -4.28 -17.41
C GLY A 70 -2.27 -5.74 -16.99
N ARG A 71 -1.91 -6.13 -15.75
CA ARG A 71 -2.12 -7.49 -15.26
C ARG A 71 -3.63 -7.76 -15.05
N PRO A 72 -4.10 -9.03 -15.11
CA PRO A 72 -5.50 -9.35 -14.85
C PRO A 72 -5.98 -8.85 -13.48
N GLU A 73 -7.28 -8.54 -13.36
CA GLU A 73 -7.86 -8.09 -12.08
C GLU A 73 -7.68 -9.09 -10.94
N THR A 74 -7.66 -10.38 -11.26
CA THR A 74 -7.41 -11.49 -10.31
C THR A 74 -5.96 -11.58 -9.84
N ASN A 75 -5.03 -10.86 -10.48
CA ASN A 75 -3.62 -10.92 -10.14
C ASN A 75 -3.33 -10.17 -8.84
N GLN A 76 -2.72 -10.88 -7.87
CA GLN A 76 -2.40 -10.32 -6.57
C GLN A 76 -1.47 -9.10 -6.65
N VAL A 77 -0.52 -9.07 -7.59
CA VAL A 77 0.40 -7.94 -7.77
C VAL A 77 -0.35 -6.68 -8.16
N ARG A 78 -1.32 -6.77 -9.08
CA ARG A 78 -2.18 -5.63 -9.45
C ARG A 78 -3.04 -5.16 -8.27
N ASN A 79 -3.47 -6.06 -7.39
CA ASN A 79 -4.17 -5.66 -6.18
C ASN A 79 -3.25 -4.89 -5.21
N MET A 80 -2.03 -5.38 -5.00
CA MET A 80 -1.06 -4.78 -4.10
C MET A 80 -0.61 -3.39 -4.57
N THR A 81 -0.55 -3.12 -5.88
CA THR A 81 -0.23 -1.77 -6.38
C THR A 81 -1.27 -0.74 -5.99
N MET A 82 -2.55 -1.11 -5.88
CA MET A 82 -3.60 -0.20 -5.40
C MET A 82 -3.35 0.23 -3.95
N SER A 83 -2.85 -0.67 -3.10
CA SER A 83 -2.42 -0.32 -1.74
C SER A 83 -1.27 0.70 -1.76
N ILE A 84 -0.28 0.49 -2.62
CA ILE A 84 0.86 1.41 -2.76
C ILE A 84 0.37 2.78 -3.25
N LEU A 85 -0.47 2.82 -4.28
CA LEU A 85 -1.04 4.05 -4.83
C LEU A 85 -1.83 4.82 -3.77
N GLY A 86 -2.78 4.17 -3.11
CA GLY A 86 -3.57 4.80 -2.03
C GLY A 86 -2.67 5.31 -0.90
N ASN A 87 -1.67 4.52 -0.47
CA ASN A 87 -0.72 4.93 0.56
C ASN A 87 0.19 6.09 0.14
N GLY A 88 0.46 6.23 -1.16
CA GLY A 88 1.18 7.36 -1.73
C GLY A 88 0.34 8.62 -1.69
N LEU A 89 -0.90 8.54 -2.18
CA LEU A 89 -1.88 9.65 -2.21
C LEU A 89 -2.21 10.14 -0.79
N PHE A 90 -2.50 9.22 0.13
CA PHE A 90 -2.79 9.54 1.53
C PHE A 90 -1.66 10.32 2.20
N LYS A 91 -0.40 9.87 2.01
CA LYS A 91 0.76 10.56 2.58
C LYS A 91 1.12 11.86 1.87
N ALA A 92 0.61 12.07 0.65
CA ALA A 92 0.73 13.33 -0.07
C ALA A 92 -0.42 14.30 0.24
N GLY A 93 -1.41 13.90 1.05
CA GLY A 93 -2.56 14.74 1.41
C GLY A 93 -3.72 14.72 0.40
N HIS A 94 -3.64 13.89 -0.64
CA HIS A 94 -4.73 13.67 -1.59
C HIS A 94 -5.70 12.61 -1.03
N LEU A 95 -6.45 13.00 0.01
CA LEU A 95 -7.21 12.06 0.85
C LEU A 95 -8.41 11.47 0.11
N GLU A 96 -9.14 12.28 -0.66
CA GLU A 96 -10.30 11.86 -1.44
C GLU A 96 -9.89 10.88 -2.55
N ASP A 97 -8.77 11.15 -3.24
CA ASP A 97 -8.22 10.25 -4.24
C ASP A 97 -7.74 8.93 -3.60
N ALA A 98 -7.09 9.01 -2.43
CA ALA A 98 -6.66 7.83 -1.69
C ALA A 98 -7.86 6.96 -1.28
N LEU A 99 -8.92 7.59 -0.77
CA LEU A 99 -10.18 6.93 -0.41
C LEU A 99 -10.78 6.19 -1.61
N SER A 100 -10.89 6.85 -2.77
CA SER A 100 -11.42 6.24 -4.00
C SER A 100 -10.61 5.02 -4.44
N VAL A 101 -9.27 5.08 -4.34
CA VAL A 101 -8.40 3.95 -4.63
C VAL A 101 -8.62 2.79 -3.65
N TYR A 102 -8.76 3.07 -2.34
CA TYR A 102 -8.99 2.03 -1.34
C TYR A 102 -10.37 1.38 -1.46
N GLU A 103 -11.43 2.13 -1.77
CA GLU A 103 -12.78 1.61 -2.03
C GLU A 103 -12.82 0.73 -3.28
N SER A 104 -12.15 1.18 -4.34
CA SER A 104 -11.96 0.39 -5.57
C SER A 104 -11.24 -0.92 -5.29
N ARG A 105 -10.17 -0.88 -4.46
CA ARG A 105 -9.45 -2.08 -4.03
C ARG A 105 -10.34 -3.01 -3.20
N LEU A 106 -11.11 -2.49 -2.25
CA LEU A 106 -12.04 -3.29 -1.44
C LEU A 106 -13.06 -4.01 -2.32
N SER A 107 -13.63 -3.29 -3.30
CA SER A 107 -14.57 -3.84 -4.28
C SER A 107 -13.92 -4.94 -5.13
N LEU A 108 -12.68 -4.73 -5.58
CA LEU A 108 -11.90 -5.73 -6.31
C LEU A 108 -11.64 -7.00 -5.50
N VAL A 109 -11.15 -6.87 -4.25
CA VAL A 109 -10.86 -8.02 -3.38
C VAL A 109 -12.15 -8.82 -3.11
N ARG A 110 -13.27 -8.14 -2.86
CA ARG A 110 -14.56 -8.80 -2.61
C ARG A 110 -15.04 -9.62 -3.81
N ARG A 111 -14.81 -9.13 -5.04
CA ARG A 111 -15.18 -9.84 -6.29
C ARG A 111 -14.26 -11.03 -6.58
N ASN A 112 -12.96 -10.93 -6.30
CA ASN A 112 -11.96 -11.91 -6.73
C ASN A 112 -11.81 -13.15 -5.82
N GLY A 113 -12.44 -13.16 -4.65
CA GLY A 113 -12.33 -14.26 -3.68
C GLY A 113 -11.79 -13.78 -2.33
N LYS A 114 -12.44 -14.26 -1.27
CA LYS A 114 -12.48 -13.74 0.10
C LYS A 114 -11.15 -13.79 0.87
N SER A 115 -10.10 -13.11 0.41
CA SER A 115 -8.95 -12.85 1.27
C SER A 115 -9.38 -11.90 2.38
N GLU A 116 -9.79 -12.47 3.52
CA GLU A 116 -10.28 -11.72 4.69
C GLU A 116 -9.21 -10.72 5.16
N VAL A 117 -7.93 -11.14 5.16
CA VAL A 117 -6.80 -10.25 5.44
C VAL A 117 -6.75 -9.05 4.49
N ALA A 118 -6.87 -9.26 3.17
CA ALA A 118 -6.81 -8.16 2.21
C ALA A 118 -8.01 -7.19 2.33
N ILE A 119 -9.20 -7.72 2.67
CA ILE A 119 -10.39 -6.93 2.97
C ILE A 119 -10.14 -6.04 4.19
N LEU A 120 -9.66 -6.62 5.29
CA LEU A 120 -9.40 -5.89 6.54
C LEU A 120 -8.32 -4.81 6.35
N VAL A 121 -7.29 -5.07 5.55
CA VAL A 121 -6.29 -4.05 5.21
C VAL A 121 -6.91 -2.90 4.42
N ALA A 122 -7.78 -3.18 3.44
CA ALA A 122 -8.46 -2.13 2.68
C ALA A 122 -9.39 -1.29 3.58
N GLN A 123 -10.18 -1.95 4.43
CA GLN A 123 -11.05 -1.28 5.40
C GLN A 123 -10.28 -0.43 6.42
N SER A 124 -9.13 -0.91 6.91
CA SER A 124 -8.26 -0.16 7.82
C SER A 124 -7.76 1.14 7.19
N ASN A 125 -7.42 1.11 5.89
CA ASN A 125 -6.98 2.30 5.17
C ASN A 125 -8.15 3.28 4.92
N ILE A 126 -9.34 2.76 4.60
CA ILE A 126 -10.55 3.58 4.42
C ILE A 126 -10.90 4.29 5.74
N SER A 127 -10.95 3.56 6.86
CA SER A 127 -11.27 4.17 8.16
C SER A 127 -10.24 5.20 8.58
N SER A 128 -8.94 4.91 8.40
CA SER A 128 -7.87 5.89 8.66
C SER A 128 -8.03 7.15 7.79
N THR A 129 -8.48 7.00 6.55
CA THR A 129 -8.70 8.13 5.63
C THR A 129 -9.90 8.96 6.09
N TYR A 130 -10.99 8.32 6.53
CA TYR A 130 -12.13 9.01 7.14
C TYR A 130 -11.74 9.83 8.38
N GLU A 131 -10.88 9.30 9.26
CA GLU A 131 -10.43 10.06 10.43
C GLU A 131 -9.68 11.34 10.06
N VAL A 132 -8.79 11.28 9.07
CA VAL A 132 -8.05 12.47 8.63
C VAL A 132 -8.97 13.47 7.93
N LEU A 133 -10.03 13.00 7.28
CA LEU A 133 -11.09 13.84 6.69
C LEU A 133 -12.09 14.39 7.72
N GLY A 134 -11.98 14.02 9.01
CA GLY A 134 -12.93 14.41 10.05
C GLY A 134 -14.27 13.67 10.03
N ARG A 135 -14.37 12.59 9.26
CA ARG A 135 -15.56 11.74 9.07
C ARG A 135 -15.59 10.61 10.10
N TYR A 136 -15.64 10.98 11.38
CA TYR A 136 -15.42 10.05 12.48
C TYR A 136 -16.51 8.97 12.61
N ASP A 137 -17.77 9.32 12.32
CA ASP A 137 -18.88 8.36 12.40
C ASP A 137 -18.70 7.21 11.41
N GLU A 138 -18.31 7.49 10.17
CA GLU A 138 -18.00 6.46 9.18
C GLU A 138 -16.73 5.69 9.53
N ALA A 139 -15.73 6.35 10.09
CA ALA A 139 -14.49 5.69 10.54
C ALA A 139 -14.75 4.64 11.63
N VAL A 140 -15.56 4.98 12.64
CA VAL A 140 -15.87 4.11 13.79
C VAL A 140 -16.59 2.85 13.33
N LEU A 141 -17.57 2.97 12.42
CA LEU A 141 -18.30 1.82 11.88
C LEU A 141 -17.34 0.81 11.23
N ILE A 142 -16.42 1.29 10.39
CA ILE A 142 -15.46 0.43 9.70
C ILE A 142 -14.41 -0.12 10.65
N LYS A 143 -13.92 0.67 11.61
CA LYS A 143 -12.95 0.20 12.61
C LYS A 143 -13.49 -0.96 13.43
N ARG A 144 -14.77 -0.91 13.82
CA ARG A 144 -15.43 -2.00 14.54
C ARG A 144 -15.42 -3.30 13.72
N ASP A 145 -15.74 -3.22 12.43
CA ASP A 145 -15.70 -4.38 11.54
C ASP A 145 -14.27 -4.93 11.39
N VAL A 146 -13.27 -4.04 11.30
CA VAL A 146 -11.86 -4.41 11.25
C VAL A 146 -11.43 -5.13 12.52
N TYR A 147 -11.78 -4.60 13.70
CA TYR A 147 -11.47 -5.21 14.98
C TYR A 147 -12.03 -6.64 15.08
N PHE A 148 -13.33 -6.82 14.84
CA PHE A 148 -13.95 -8.15 14.91
C PHE A 148 -13.39 -9.12 13.87
N GLY A 149 -13.04 -8.65 12.67
CA GLY A 149 -12.38 -9.48 11.66
C GLY A 149 -10.97 -9.92 12.09
N ARG A 150 -10.17 -9.02 12.65
CA ARG A 150 -8.82 -9.35 13.15
C ARG A 150 -8.87 -10.28 14.36
N LEU A 151 -9.82 -10.03 15.27
CA LEU A 151 -10.09 -10.89 16.42
C LEU A 151 -10.43 -12.32 15.97
N ARG A 152 -11.28 -12.48 14.96
CA ARG A 152 -11.62 -13.79 14.41
C ARG A 152 -10.43 -14.52 13.77
N LEU A 153 -9.56 -13.78 13.08
CA LEU A 153 -8.42 -14.36 12.37
C LEU A 153 -7.24 -14.72 13.29
N GLY A 154 -6.94 -13.87 14.27
CA GLY A 154 -5.71 -13.98 15.08
C GLY A 154 -5.92 -14.14 16.58
N GLY A 155 -7.14 -13.96 17.09
CA GLY A 155 -7.42 -13.87 18.52
C GLY A 155 -7.15 -12.48 19.12
N GLU A 156 -7.40 -12.35 20.43
CA GLU A 156 -7.32 -11.08 21.18
C GLU A 156 -5.88 -10.56 21.30
N GLU A 157 -4.93 -11.46 21.55
CA GLU A 157 -3.51 -11.14 21.79
C GLU A 157 -2.71 -10.86 20.50
N HIS A 158 -3.35 -10.95 19.33
CA HIS A 158 -2.67 -10.71 18.06
C HIS A 158 -2.39 -9.22 17.88
N GLU A 159 -1.15 -8.85 17.52
CA GLU A 159 -0.69 -7.45 17.37
C GLU A 159 -1.66 -6.59 16.55
N GLU A 160 -2.14 -7.13 15.42
CA GLU A 160 -3.11 -6.43 14.58
C GLU A 160 -4.48 -6.25 15.27
N THR A 161 -4.95 -7.20 16.08
CA THR A 161 -6.18 -7.05 16.86
C THR A 161 -6.02 -5.95 17.90
N LEU A 162 -4.90 -5.96 18.65
CA LEU A 162 -4.55 -4.93 19.63
C LEU A 162 -4.45 -3.52 19.00
N ARG A 163 -3.90 -3.42 17.78
CA ARG A 163 -3.82 -2.15 17.03
C ARG A 163 -5.19 -1.64 16.56
N ALA A 164 -6.18 -2.51 16.44
CA ALA A 164 -7.53 -2.18 15.99
C ALA A 164 -8.53 -1.99 17.15
N ALA A 165 -8.15 -2.35 18.38
CA ALA A 165 -8.91 -2.10 19.60
C ALA A 165 -8.88 -0.60 19.96
#